data_AF-A0A645HM62-F1
#
_entry.id   AF-A0A645HM62-F1
#
_cell.length_a   1.000
_cell.length_b   1.000
_cell.length_c   1.000
_cell.angle_alpha   90.00
_cell.angle_beta   90.00
_cell.angle_gamma   90.00
#
_symmetry.space_group_name_H-M   'P 1'
#
loop_
_entity.id
_entity.type
_entity.pdbx_description
1 polymer ?
#
loop_
_entity_poly.entity_id
_entity_poly.type
_entity_poly.pdbx_seq_one_letter_code
_entity_poly.pdbx_strand_id
1 'polypeptide(L)' 'MDISILTDKQFDKLAYGLRDLQKEYPEESRACDLYGAFHDWDGTTGFHLPYYSWVDGLAKSLIEYQHK' A
#
# COMPACT_ATOMS: atom_id res chain seq x y z
N MET A 1 0.76 17.96 10.22
CA MET A 1 1.12 16.78 11.02
C MET A 1 0.96 15.58 10.12
N ASP A 2 2.03 14.85 9.87
CA ASP A 2 2.00 13.58 9.14
C ASP A 2 1.51 12.51 10.09
N ILE A 3 0.20 12.49 10.34
CA ILE A 3 -0.43 11.46 11.15
C ILE A 3 -0.60 10.25 10.23
N SER A 4 0.15 9.18 10.49
CA SER A 4 -0.07 7.93 9.78
C SER A 4 -1.50 7.44 10.06
N ILE A 5 -2.26 7.22 9.00
CA ILE A 5 -3.63 6.69 9.05
C ILE A 5 -3.64 5.26 9.59
N LEU A 6 -2.54 4.55 9.32
CA LEU A 6 -2.33 3.18 9.76
C LEU A 6 -1.35 3.19 10.93
N THR A 7 -1.69 2.43 11.96
CA THR A 7 -0.67 2.01 12.94
C THR A 7 0.37 1.14 12.24
N ASP A 8 1.60 1.11 12.77
CA ASP A 8 2.68 0.25 12.25
C ASP A 8 2.23 -1.21 12.10
N LYS A 9 1.46 -1.72 13.08
CA LYS A 9 0.91 -3.07 13.03
C LYS A 9 -0.11 -3.29 11.91
N GLN A 10 -0.93 -2.28 11.60
CA GLN A 10 -1.87 -2.35 10.47
C GLN A 10 -1.11 -2.29 9.14
N PHE A 11 -0.08 -1.45 9.05
CA PHE A 11 0.80 -1.40 7.89
C PHE A 11 1.45 -2.77 7.65
N ASP A 12 2.12 -3.35 8.66
CA ASP A 12 2.77 -4.66 8.55
C ASP A 12 1.81 -5.73 8.04
N LYS A 13 0.61 -5.79 8.61
CA LYS A 13 -0.40 -6.78 8.23
C LYS A 13 -0.80 -6.64 6.75
N LEU A 14 -1.06 -5.41 6.29
CA LEU A 14 -1.43 -5.15 4.91
C LEU A 14 -0.25 -5.37 3.95
N ALA A 15 0.94 -4.97 4.36
CA ALA A 15 2.17 -5.08 3.59
C ALA A 15 2.54 -6.55 3.33
N TYR A 16 2.51 -7.39 4.37
CA TYR A 16 2.71 -8.84 4.22
C TYR A 16 1.56 -9.52 3.48
N GLY A 17 0.32 -9.07 3.71
CA GLY A 17 -0.84 -9.57 2.97
C GLY A 17 -0.71 -9.32 1.46
N LEU A 18 -0.27 -8.12 1.07
CA LEU A 18 -0.03 -7.80 -0.34
C LEU A 18 1.08 -8.67 -0.94
N ARG A 19 2.19 -8.86 -0.23
CA ARG A 19 3.26 -9.79 -0.65
C ARG A 19 2.70 -11.19 -0.90
N ASP A 20 1.89 -11.71 0.02
CA ASP A 20 1.36 -13.06 -0.06
C ASP A 20 0.34 -13.19 -1.22
N LEU A 21 -0.52 -12.19 -1.41
CA LEU A 21 -1.44 -12.12 -2.54
C LEU A 21 -0.72 -12.07 -3.88
N GLN A 22 0.37 -11.31 -4.00
CA GLN A 22 1.16 -11.26 -5.23
C GLN A 22 1.83 -12.60 -5.56
N LYS A 23 2.17 -13.40 -4.53
CA LYS A 23 2.71 -14.76 -4.70
C LYS A 23 1.63 -15.78 -5.09
N GLU A 24 0.44 -15.64 -4.50
CA GLU A 24 -0.69 -16.54 -4.73
C GLU A 24 -1.33 -16.29 -6.12
N TYR A 25 -1.38 -15.03 -6.55
CA TYR A 25 -2.04 -14.57 -7.78
C TYR A 25 -1.06 -13.80 -8.69
N PRO A 26 -0.05 -14.49 -9.28
CA PRO A 26 1.03 -13.83 -10.01
C PRO A 26 0.62 -13.27 -11.38
N GLU A 27 -0.43 -13.81 -12.01
CA GLU A 27 -0.96 -13.30 -13.28
C GLU A 27 -1.74 -12.00 -13.07
N GLU A 28 -2.59 -11.97 -12.05
CA GLU A 28 -3.36 -10.79 -11.64
C GLU A 28 -2.44 -9.69 -11.15
N SER A 29 -1.40 -10.05 -10.39
CA SER A 29 -0.36 -9.11 -9.99
C SER A 29 0.33 -8.48 -11.21
N ARG A 30 0.73 -9.29 -12.20
CA ARG A 30 1.35 -8.82 -13.45
C ARG A 30 0.45 -7.95 -14.30
N ALA A 31 -0.86 -8.12 -14.21
CA ALA A 31 -1.84 -7.31 -14.92
C ALA A 31 -2.08 -5.93 -14.28
N CYS A 32 -1.60 -5.70 -13.05
CA CYS A 32 -1.78 -4.44 -12.35
C CYS A 32 -0.79 -3.37 -12.86
N ASP A 33 -1.27 -2.14 -13.06
CA ASP A 33 -0.45 -1.01 -13.53
C ASP A 33 0.74 -0.70 -12.61
N LEU A 34 0.63 -1.08 -11.33
CA LEU A 34 1.66 -0.87 -10.32
C LEU A 34 2.64 -2.04 -10.19
N TYR A 35 2.51 -3.10 -10.99
CA TYR A 35 3.38 -4.28 -10.92
C TYR A 35 4.86 -3.91 -10.96
N GLY A 36 5.26 -3.00 -11.85
CA GLY A 36 6.66 -2.56 -11.96
C GLY A 36 7.25 -1.95 -10.68
N ALA A 37 6.41 -1.41 -9.79
CA ALA A 37 6.85 -0.87 -8.51
C ALA A 37 6.70 -1.86 -7.34
N PHE A 38 5.84 -2.87 -7.47
CA PHE A 38 5.48 -3.79 -6.37
C PHE A 38 5.91 -5.24 -6.60
N HIS A 39 6.48 -5.60 -7.76
CA HIS A 39 6.83 -7.01 -8.06
C HIS A 39 7.84 -7.60 -7.07
N ASP A 40 8.76 -6.79 -6.53
CA ASP A 40 9.74 -7.19 -5.52
C ASP A 40 9.34 -6.76 -4.09
N TRP A 41 8.07 -6.38 -3.90
CA TRP A 41 7.56 -5.97 -2.60
C TRP A 41 7.61 -7.12 -1.58
N ASP A 42 8.39 -6.93 -0.51
CA ASP A 42 8.53 -7.89 0.59
C ASP A 42 7.73 -7.51 1.84
N GLY A 43 7.15 -6.31 1.85
CA GLY A 43 6.36 -5.76 2.95
C GLY A 43 7.16 -5.12 4.08
N THR A 44 8.49 -5.02 3.96
CA THR A 44 9.35 -4.53 5.04
C THR A 44 9.57 -3.01 5.01
N THR A 45 9.47 -2.37 3.85
CA THR A 45 9.65 -0.92 3.70
C THR A 45 8.89 -0.34 2.51
N GLY A 46 8.24 0.81 2.72
CA GLY A 46 7.60 1.60 1.67
C GLY A 46 8.50 2.63 1.00
N PHE A 47 9.78 2.70 1.38
CA PHE A 47 10.65 3.87 1.11
C PHE A 47 10.95 4.10 -0.37
N HIS A 48 10.87 3.07 -1.22
CA HIS A 48 11.16 3.17 -2.66
C HIS A 48 9.90 3.19 -3.53
N LEU A 49 8.71 3.27 -2.93
CA LEU A 49 7.49 3.31 -3.72
C LEU A 49 7.31 4.67 -4.40
N PRO A 50 6.87 4.70 -5.67
CA PRO A 50 6.60 5.93 -6.38
C PRO A 50 5.49 6.73 -5.68
N TYR A 51 5.72 8.03 -5.55
CA TYR A 51 4.72 8.95 -5.01
C TYR A 51 3.67 9.27 -6.07
N TYR A 52 2.40 9.15 -5.70
CA TYR A 52 1.28 9.51 -6.54
C TYR A 52 0.34 10.47 -5.81
N SER A 53 0.04 11.61 -6.44
CA SER A 53 -0.82 12.65 -5.85
C SER A 53 -2.24 12.17 -5.54
N TRP A 54 -2.75 11.20 -6.30
CA TRP A 54 -4.06 10.61 -6.04
C TRP A 54 -4.08 9.73 -4.77
N VAL A 55 -2.95 9.12 -4.40
CA VAL A 55 -2.80 8.33 -3.17
C VAL A 55 -2.92 9.26 -1.96
N ASP A 56 -2.30 10.43 -2.00
CA ASP A 56 -2.45 11.46 -0.96
C ASP A 56 -3.89 11.94 -0.83
N GLY A 57 -4.60 12.11 -1.95
CA GLY A 57 -6.01 12.47 -1.95
C GLY A 57 -6.86 11.41 -1.24
N LEU A 58 -6.66 10.15 -1.60
CA LEU A 58 -7.36 9.02 -0.97
C LEU A 58 -7.03 8.90 0.52
N ALA A 59 -5.76 9.05 0.88
CA ALA A 59 -5.30 9.04 2.27
C ALA A 59 -6.03 10.13 3.08
N LYS A 60 -6.09 11.38 2.59
CA LYS A 60 -6.82 12.45 3.25
C LYS A 60 -8.30 12.14 3.41
N SER A 61 -8.95 11.59 2.38
CA SER A 61 -10.37 11.18 2.47
C SER A 61 -10.62 10.11 3.53
N LEU A 62 -9.69 9.16 3.72
CA LEU A 62 -9.79 8.14 4.76
C LEU A 62 -9.68 8.74 6.17
N ILE A 63 -8.78 9.72 6.36
CA ILE A 63 -8.65 10.45 7.63
C ILE A 63 -9.98 11.16 7.95
N GLU A 64 -10.53 11.90 6.99
CA GLU A 64 -11.79 12.61 7.17
C GLU A 64 -12.97 11.67 7.50
N TYR A 65 -13.00 10.48 6.89
CA TYR A 65 -14.00 9.46 7.18
C TYR A 65 -13.88 8.91 8.62
N GLN A 66 -12.67 8.67 9.11
CA GLN A 66 -12.44 8.14 10.45
C GLN A 66 -12.80 9.13 11.58
N HIS A 67 -12.85 10.43 11.26
CA HIS A 67 -13.24 11.49 12.20
C HIS A 67 -14.73 11.86 12.18
N LYS A 68 -15.54 11.21 11.32
CA LYS A 68 -17.02 11.31 11.32
C LYS A 68 -17.65 10.25 12.21
#